data_AF-A0A969APT2-F1
#
_entry.id   AF-A0A969APT2-F1
#
_cell.length_a   1.000
_cell.length_b   1.000
_cell.length_c   1.000
_cell.angle_alpha   90.00
_cell.angle_beta   90.00
_cell.angle_gamma   90.00
#
_symmetry.space_group_name_H-M   'P 1'
#
loop_
_entity.id
_entity.type
_entity.pdbx_description
1 polymer ?
#
loop_
_entity_poly.entity_id
_entity_poly.type
_entity_poly.pdbx_seq_one_letter_code
_entity_poly.pdbx_strand_id
1 'polypeptide(L)' 'MANSLSNLATLFAYQGRAAAAARGYGEVLAIRQQRLGADHPDVALTLGNLTSVYWQQRRYPEAIAP' A
#
# COMPACT_ATOMS: atom_id res chain seq x y z
N MET A 1 15.06 3.69 -3.02
CA MET A 1 13.83 4.51 -3.21
C MET A 1 12.56 3.70 -3.00
N ALA A 2 12.24 2.70 -3.84
CA ALA A 2 11.02 1.89 -3.70
C ALA A 2 10.88 1.22 -2.32
N ASN A 3 11.96 0.68 -1.75
CA ASN A 3 11.90 0.03 -0.43
C ASN A 3 11.61 1.03 0.70
N SER A 4 12.21 2.22 0.66
CA SER A 4 11.96 3.28 1.63
C SER A 4 10.51 3.80 1.54
N LEU A 5 9.99 3.98 0.33
CA LEU A 5 8.58 4.35 0.10
C LEU A 5 7.63 3.24 0.57
N SER A 6 7.98 1.97 0.33
CA SER A 6 7.19 0.82 0.81
C SER A 6 7.12 0.82 2.34
N ASN A 7 8.24 1.05 3.02
CA ASN A 7 8.26 1.11 4.49
C ASN A 7 7.43 2.28 5.03
N LEU A 8 7.45 3.43 4.37
CA LEU A 8 6.63 4.58 4.74
C LEU A 8 5.12 4.31 4.53
N ALA A 9 4.77 3.67 3.41
CA ALA A 9 3.39 3.26 3.13
C ALA A 9 2.88 2.24 4.16
N THR A 10 3.73 1.28 4.56
CA THR A 10 3.45 0.36 5.66
C THR A 10 3.18 1.10 6.97
N LEU A 11 4.01 2.09 7.32
CA LEU A 11 3.82 2.89 8.53
C LEU A 11 2.48 3.63 8.51
N PHE A 12 2.11 4.24 7.37
CA PHE A 12 0.80 4.90 7.24
C PHE A 12 -0.37 3.92 7.38
N ALA A 13 -0.24 2.69 6.87
CA ALA A 13 -1.27 1.66 7.05
C ALA A 13 -1.48 1.34 8.54
N TYR A 14 -0.38 1.15 9.30
CA TYR A 14 -0.46 0.92 10.75
C TYR A 14 -1.03 2.10 11.54
N GLN A 15 -0.89 3.34 11.04
CA GLN A 15 -1.49 4.53 11.64
C GLN A 15 -2.97 4.74 11.26
N GLY A 16 -3.59 3.80 10.51
CA GLY A 16 -4.95 3.95 10.01
C GLY A 16 -5.09 4.97 8.86
N ARG A 17 -3.98 5.51 8.36
CA ARG A 17 -3.96 6.51 7.28
C ARG A 17 -4.03 5.83 5.91
N ALA A 18 -5.14 5.13 5.66
CA ALA A 18 -5.32 4.25 4.50
C ALA A 18 -5.10 4.96 3.16
N ALA A 19 -5.57 6.20 2.98
CA ALA A 19 -5.38 6.93 1.73
C ALA A 19 -3.90 7.26 1.44
N ALA A 20 -3.13 7.64 2.47
CA ALA A 20 -1.70 7.91 2.34
C ALA A 20 -0.91 6.61 2.06
N ALA A 21 -1.29 5.52 2.72
CA ALA A 21 -0.71 4.21 2.49
C ALA A 21 -0.97 3.71 1.04
N ALA A 22 -2.21 3.81 0.56
CA ALA A 22 -2.59 3.40 -0.79
C ALA A 22 -1.82 4.18 -1.86
N ARG A 23 -1.69 5.50 -1.69
CA ARG A 23 -0.87 6.34 -2.59
C ARG A 23 0.58 5.88 -2.59
N GLY A 24 1.18 5.69 -1.42
CA GLY A 24 2.57 5.26 -1.29
C GLY A 24 2.82 3.90 -1.96
N TYR A 25 1.95 2.92 -1.75
CA TYR A 25 2.05 1.62 -2.43
C TYR A 25 1.83 1.73 -3.95
N GLY A 26 0.98 2.64 -4.42
CA GLY A 26 0.82 2.92 -5.86
C GLY A 26 2.10 3.45 -6.51
N GLU A 27 2.80 4.38 -5.84
CA GLU A 27 4.10 4.89 -6.31
C GLU A 27 5.17 3.78 -6.33
N VAL A 28 5.21 2.94 -5.29
CA VAL A 28 6.09 1.76 -5.24
C VAL A 28 5.79 0.78 -6.36
N LEU A 29 4.50 0.54 -6.64
CA LEU A 29 4.05 -0.37 -7.69
C LEU A 29 4.52 0.09 -9.06
N ALA A 30 4.36 1.37 -9.39
CA ALA A 30 4.80 1.94 -10.66
C ALA A 30 6.32 1.77 -10.85
N ILE A 31 7.12 2.08 -9.81
CA ILE A 31 8.58 1.93 -9.87
C ILE A 31 8.96 0.46 -10.05
N ARG A 32 8.34 -0.46 -9.31
CA ARG A 32 8.66 -1.89 -9.38
C ARG A 32 8.24 -2.50 -10.71
N GLN A 33 7.06 -2.18 -11.22
CA GLN A 33 6.63 -2.63 -12.55
C GLN A 33 7.57 -2.15 -13.65
N GLN A 34 7.99 -0.87 -13.61
CA GLN A 34 8.90 -0.31 -14.60
C GLN A 34 10.29 -0.97 -14.56
N ARG A 35 10.79 -1.33 -13.37
CA ARG A 35 12.15 -1.85 -13.21
C ARG A 35 12.28 -3.36 -13.25
N LEU A 36 11.25 -4.07 -12.78
CA LEU A 36 11.31 -5.51 -12.51
C LEU A 36 10.33 -6.31 -13.37
N GLY A 37 9.33 -5.65 -13.97
CA GLY A 37 8.26 -6.31 -14.71
C GLY A 37 7.11 -6.78 -13.80
N ALA A 38 5.97 -7.09 -14.42
CA ALA A 38 4.72 -7.39 -13.71
C ALA A 38 4.76 -8.69 -12.89
N ASP A 39 5.52 -9.70 -13.36
CA ASP A 39 5.59 -11.03 -12.74
C ASP A 39 6.59 -11.11 -11.57
N HIS A 40 7.31 -10.02 -11.29
CA HIS A 40 8.30 -10.01 -10.22
C HIS A 40 7.63 -10.14 -8.84
N PRO A 41 8.16 -10.96 -7.91
CA PRO A 41 7.58 -11.15 -6.57
C PRO A 41 7.32 -9.84 -5.81
N ASP A 42 8.20 -8.85 -5.93
CA ASP A 42 8.03 -7.54 -5.29
C ASP A 42 6.82 -6.74 -5.81
N VAL A 43 6.43 -6.94 -7.07
CA VAL A 43 5.21 -6.33 -7.64
C VAL A 43 3.97 -7.00 -7.03
N ALA A 44 3.97 -8.33 -6.98
CA ALA A 44 2.91 -9.10 -6.33
C ALA A 44 2.75 -8.72 -4.85
N LEU A 45 3.86 -8.57 -4.13
CA LEU A 45 3.86 -8.15 -2.73
C LEU A 45 3.26 -6.74 -2.55
N THR A 46 3.62 -5.79 -3.41
CA THR A 46 3.04 -4.44 -3.36
C THR A 46 1.53 -4.45 -3.61
N LEU A 47 1.06 -5.25 -4.57
CA LEU A 47 -0.37 -5.41 -4.84
C LEU A 47 -1.13 -6.04 -3.65
N GLY A 48 -0.53 -7.04 -2.99
CA GLY A 48 -1.07 -7.64 -1.77
C GLY A 48 -1.23 -6.61 -0.65
N ASN A 49 -0.22 -5.77 -0.45
CA ASN A 49 -0.27 -4.70 0.56
C ASN A 49 -1.33 -3.64 0.23
N LEU A 50 -1.43 -3.21 -1.04
CA LEU A 50 -2.45 -2.27 -1.50
C LEU A 50 -3.87 -2.82 -1.24
N THR A 51 -4.08 -4.10 -1.55
CA THR A 51 -5.36 -4.79 -1.30
C THR A 51 -5.68 -4.83 0.18
N SER A 52 -4.70 -5.12 1.04
CA SER A 52 -4.87 -5.13 2.49
C SER A 52 -5.29 -3.74 3.04
N VAL A 53 -4.69 -2.67 2.53
CA VAL A 53 -5.06 -1.28 2.89
C VAL A 53 -6.51 -0.98 2.51
N TYR A 54 -6.94 -1.34 1.30
CA TYR A 54 -8.34 -1.14 0.89
C TYR A 54 -9.32 -2.01 1.68
N TRP A 55 -8.94 -3.24 2.01
CA TRP A 55 -9.75 -4.12 2.84
C TRP A 55 -9.97 -3.55 4.24
N GLN A 56 -8.90 -3.04 4.86
CA GLN A 56 -9.01 -2.35 6.15
C GLN A 56 -9.90 -1.11 6.03
N GLN A 57 -9.74 -0.29 4.99
CA GLN A 57 -10.57 0.91 4.79
C GLN A 57 -12.07 0.60 4.69
N ARG A 58 -12.46 -0.53 4.07
CA ARG A 58 -13.88 -0.95 3.97
C ARG A 58 -14.42 -1.63 5.24
N ARG A 59 -13.56 -2.05 6.16
CA ARG A 59 -13.94 -2.63 7.44
C ARG A 59 -13.95 -1.64 8.61
N TYR A 60 -13.27 -0.51 8.45
CA TYR A 60 -13.28 0.61 9.40
C TYR A 60 -14.16 1.84 9.05
N PRO A 61 -15.09 1.86 8.06
CA PRO A 61 -15.94 3.04 7.85
C PRO A 61 -16.81 3.36 9.08
N GLU A 62 -17.09 2.37 9.94
CA GLU A 62 -18.01 2.47 11.08
C GLU A 62 -17.31 2.77 12.42
N ALA A 63 -15.98 2.77 12.48
CA ALA A 63 -15.25 2.98 13.74
C ALA A 63 -15.03 4.47 14.09
N ILE A 64 -15.55 5.40 13.27
CA ILE A 64 -15.42 6.86 13.46
C ILE A 64 -16.81 7.51 13.57
N ALA A 65 -17.69 6.91 14.36
CA ALA A 65 -18.87 7.58 14.90
C ALA A 65 -18.71 7.67 16.42
N PRO A 66 -18.51 8.88 17.01
CA PRO A 66 -18.66 9.08 18.45
C PRO A 66 -20.12 8.91 18.90
#